data_AF-A0A6C0U446-F1
#
_entry.id   AF-A0A6C0U446-F1
#
_cell.length_a   1.000
_cell.length_b   1.000
_cell.length_c   1.000
_cell.angle_alpha   90.00
_cell.angle_beta   90.00
_cell.angle_gamma   90.00
#
_symmetry.space_group_name_H-M   'P 1'
#
loop_
_entity.id
_entity.type
_entity.pdbx_description
1 polymer ?
#
loop_
_entity_poly.entity_id
_entity_poly.type
_entity_poly.pdbx_seq_one_letter_code
_entity_poly.pdbx_strand_id
1 'polypeptide(L)'
;MSNHVVEAPLAVAQAMSRMVSAGRVQRLSKGKFYVPLEGIMGPRKLSDSALVRSVLYDGERLRGYVTGLALFNRLGLTTQVPRTVTVAVEGGRQQKDFGTIRIKTVPWCF
;
A
#
# COMPACT_ATOMS: atom_id res chain seq x y z
N MET A 1 -13.88 30.32 -7.49
CA MET A 1 -13.23 29.09 -7.00
C MET A 1 -13.40 28.02 -8.05
N SER A 2 -12.28 27.49 -8.55
CA SER A 2 -12.19 26.60 -9.72
C SER A 2 -13.02 25.33 -9.54
N ASN A 3 -13.93 25.10 -10.50
CA ASN A 3 -14.61 23.83 -10.72
C ASN A 3 -13.58 22.74 -11.06
N HIS A 4 -13.54 21.66 -10.27
CA HIS A 4 -12.94 20.40 -10.70
C HIS A 4 -14.04 19.35 -10.82
N VAL A 5 -14.53 19.28 -12.05
CA VAL A 5 -15.33 18.25 -12.69
C VAL A 5 -15.04 16.83 -12.14
N VAL A 6 -16.04 16.20 -11.53
CA VAL A 6 -16.09 14.74 -11.30
C VAL A 6 -17.12 14.13 -12.26
N GLU A 7 -16.88 14.25 -13.57
CA GLU A 7 -17.93 13.99 -14.58
C GLU A 7 -18.19 12.52 -14.91
N ALA A 8 -17.34 11.54 -14.55
CA ALA A 8 -17.69 10.13 -14.76
C ALA A 8 -16.80 9.16 -13.96
N PRO A 9 -17.14 8.83 -12.71
CA PRO A 9 -16.45 7.75 -11.99
C PRO A 9 -16.46 6.42 -12.78
N LEU A 10 -17.49 6.18 -13.61
CA LEU A 10 -17.58 5.02 -14.49
C LEU A 10 -16.56 5.07 -15.64
N ALA A 11 -16.39 6.21 -16.31
CA ALA A 11 -15.45 6.34 -17.42
C ALA A 11 -14.00 6.18 -16.94
N VAL A 12 -13.67 6.73 -15.76
CA VAL A 12 -12.35 6.56 -15.15
C VAL A 12 -12.11 5.10 -14.75
N ALA A 13 -13.10 4.44 -14.14
CA ALA A 13 -12.99 3.03 -13.79
C ALA A 13 -12.80 2.14 -15.03
N GLN A 14 -13.51 2.44 -16.12
CA GLN A 14 -13.38 1.72 -17.38
C GLN A 14 -12.03 1.99 -18.06
N ALA A 15 -11.53 3.22 -18.03
CA ALA A 15 -10.18 3.55 -18.51
C ALA A 15 -9.08 2.81 -17.73
N MET A 16 -9.19 2.75 -16.40
CA MET A 16 -8.29 1.95 -15.56
C MET A 16 -8.38 0.46 -15.90
N SER A 17 -9.58 -0.07 -16.14
CA SER A 17 -9.77 -1.46 -16.57
C SER A 17 -9.06 -1.74 -17.90
N ARG A 18 -9.17 -0.84 -18.89
CA ARG A 18 -8.45 -0.92 -20.17
C ARG A 18 -6.94 -0.86 -19.99
N MET A 19 -6.45 -0.05 -19.04
CA MET A 19 -5.03 0.06 -18.74
C MET A 19 -4.47 -1.22 -18.08
N VAL A 20 -5.29 -1.87 -17.23
CA VAL A 20 -4.97 -3.19 -16.65
C VAL A 20 -4.95 -4.26 -17.73
N SER A 21 -5.94 -4.29 -18.64
CA SER A 21 -5.96 -5.26 -19.75
C SER A 21 -4.80 -5.08 -20.72
N ALA A 22 -4.34 -3.84 -20.91
CA ALA A 22 -3.14 -3.52 -21.69
C ALA A 22 -1.82 -3.84 -20.98
N GLY A 23 -1.85 -4.34 -19.73
CA GLY A 23 -0.65 -4.69 -18.96
C GLY A 23 0.17 -3.50 -18.44
N ARG A 24 -0.27 -2.27 -18.68
CA ARG A 24 0.46 -1.05 -18.30
C ARG A 24 0.41 -0.77 -16.79
N VAL A 25 -0.65 -1.21 -16.12
CA VAL A 25 -0.81 -1.12 -14.66
C VAL A 25 -1.36 -2.43 -14.11
N GLN A 26 -1.02 -2.72 -12.86
CA GLN A 26 -1.52 -3.88 -12.15
C GLN A 26 -2.35 -3.45 -10.95
N ARG A 27 -3.44 -4.19 -10.70
CA ARG A 27 -4.31 -3.93 -9.55
C ARG A 27 -3.65 -4.46 -8.27
N LEU A 28 -3.57 -3.60 -7.26
CA LEU A 28 -3.11 -3.96 -5.92
C LEU A 28 -4.29 -4.32 -5.00
N SER A 29 -5.32 -3.48 -4.98
CA SER A 29 -6.57 -3.70 -4.25
C SER A 29 -7.71 -2.94 -4.91
N LYS A 30 -8.94 -3.01 -4.37
CA LYS A 30 -10.05 -2.19 -4.86
C LYS A 30 -9.64 -0.70 -4.85
N GLY A 31 -9.66 -0.07 -6.02
CA GLY A 31 -9.29 1.34 -6.20
C GLY A 31 -7.80 1.67 -6.11
N LYS A 32 -6.91 0.69 -5.86
CA LYS A 32 -5.45 0.91 -5.81
C LYS A 32 -4.75 0.15 -6.93
N PHE A 33 -3.96 0.86 -7.72
CA PHE A 33 -3.20 0.35 -8.85
C PHE A 33 -1.74 0.78 -8.72
N TYR A 34 -0.84 0.05 -9.35
CA TYR A 34 0.56 0.41 -9.43
C TYR A 34 1.11 0.12 -10.84
N VAL A 35 2.16 0.84 -11.22
CA VAL A 35 2.92 0.57 -12.44
C VAL A 35 3.94 -0.52 -12.09
N PRO A 36 3.91 -1.71 -12.72
CA PRO A 36 4.90 -2.74 -12.48
C PRO A 36 6.26 -2.26 -13.01
N LEU A 37 7.32 -2.55 -12.27
CA LEU A 37 8.69 -2.34 -12.74
C LEU A 37 9.12 -3.54 -13.56
N GLU A 38 9.64 -3.32 -14.77
CA GLU A 38 10.21 -4.40 -15.57
C GLU A 38 11.56 -4.81 -14.98
N GLY A 39 11.68 -6.08 -14.59
CA GLY A 39 12.94 -6.69 -14.21
C GLY A 39 13.44 -7.65 -15.29
N ILE A 40 14.66 -8.15 -15.12
CA ILE A 40 15.29 -9.11 -16.04
C ILE A 40 14.46 -10.39 -16.20
N MET A 41 13.68 -10.76 -15.17
CA MET A 41 12.78 -11.93 -15.15
C MET A 41 11.31 -11.57 -15.45
N GLY A 42 11.04 -10.39 -16.01
CA GLY A 42 9.69 -9.89 -16.29
C GLY A 42 9.15 -8.94 -15.22
N PRO A 43 7.82 -8.70 -15.19
CA PRO A 43 7.21 -7.68 -14.34
C PRO A 43 7.35 -8.03 -12.86
N ARG A 44 7.93 -7.11 -12.09
CA ARG A 44 8.18 -7.27 -10.67
C ARG A 44 6.99 -6.77 -9.86
N LYS A 45 6.57 -7.58 -8.89
CA LYS A 45 5.60 -7.17 -7.86
C LYS A 45 6.14 -6.00 -7.05
N LEU A 46 5.22 -5.19 -6.54
CA LEU A 46 5.54 -4.08 -5.66
C LEU A 46 6.35 -4.56 -4.45
N SER A 47 7.45 -3.87 -4.13
CA SER A 47 8.30 -4.20 -2.98
C SER A 47 7.54 -4.07 -1.66
N ASP A 48 7.91 -4.87 -0.66
CA ASP A 48 7.32 -4.84 0.69
C ASP A 48 7.32 -3.44 1.32
N SER A 49 8.39 -2.68 1.13
CA SER A 49 8.49 -1.28 1.58
C SER A 49 7.44 -0.37 0.94
N ALA A 50 7.14 -0.57 -0.35
CA ALA A 50 6.14 0.19 -1.07
C ALA A 50 4.71 -0.27 -0.73
N LEU A 51 4.51 -1.56 -0.42
CA LEU A 51 3.26 -2.06 0.16
C LEU A 51 2.98 -1.40 1.52
N VAL A 52 3.99 -1.34 2.40
CA VAL A 52 3.89 -0.63 3.68
C VAL A 52 3.62 0.86 3.47
N ARG A 53 4.32 1.51 2.52
CA ARG A 53 4.10 2.91 2.17
C ARG A 53 2.65 3.17 1.70
N SER A 54 2.07 2.24 0.95
CA SER A 54 0.67 2.34 0.47
C SER A 54 -0.37 2.36 1.59
N VAL A 55 0.00 1.93 2.80
CA VAL A 55 -0.84 1.95 4.01
C VAL A 55 -0.50 3.14 4.91
N LEU A 56 0.78 3.55 4.97
CA LEU A 56 1.24 4.68 5.77
C LEU A 56 0.78 6.04 5.21
N TYR A 57 0.63 6.15 3.90
CA TYR A 57 0.28 7.39 3.22
C TYR A 57 -1.13 7.36 2.65
N ASP A 58 -1.81 8.48 2.79
CA ASP A 58 -3.04 8.80 2.08
C ASP A 58 -2.76 10.00 1.16
N GLY A 59 -2.53 9.72 -0.12
CA GLY A 59 -1.92 10.68 -1.04
C GLY A 59 -0.52 11.09 -0.55
N GLU A 60 -0.35 12.38 -0.26
CA GLU A 60 0.91 12.94 0.27
C GLU A 60 0.94 13.02 1.79
N ARG A 61 -0.20 12.80 2.47
CA ARG A 61 -0.29 12.91 3.93
C ARG A 61 0.16 11.61 4.59
N LEU A 62 1.12 11.72 5.51
CA LEU A 62 1.48 10.63 6.41
C LEU A 62 0.37 10.42 7.44
N ARG A 63 -0.19 9.20 7.50
CA ARG A 63 -1.31 8.83 8.37
C ARG A 63 -0.88 7.96 9.58
N GLY A 64 0.34 7.45 9.58
CA GLY A 64 0.81 6.59 10.65
C GLY A 64 2.28 6.21 10.56
N TYR A 65 2.71 5.29 11.43
CA TYR A 65 4.10 4.84 11.54
C TYR A 65 4.21 3.35 11.86
N VAL A 66 5.33 2.75 11.47
CA VAL A 66 5.63 1.33 11.75
C VAL A 66 5.98 1.16 13.22
N THR A 67 5.44 0.12 13.85
CA THR A 67 5.64 -0.22 15.26
C THR A 67 5.90 -1.73 15.45
N GLY A 68 6.18 -2.15 16.68
CA GLY A 68 6.43 -3.53 17.07
C GLY A 68 7.74 -4.11 16.52
N LEU A 69 7.76 -5.42 16.24
CA LEU A 69 8.96 -6.16 15.83
C LEU A 69 9.67 -5.56 14.60
N ALA A 70 8.91 -5.04 13.63
CA ALA A 70 9.49 -4.44 12.43
C ALA A 70 10.26 -3.15 12.76
N LEU A 71 9.76 -2.35 13.71
CA LEU A 71 10.47 -1.18 14.20
C LEU A 71 11.71 -1.59 15.01
N PHE A 72 11.57 -2.56 15.92
CA PHE A 72 12.69 -3.05 16.73
C PHE A 72 13.81 -3.65 15.88
N ASN A 73 13.47 -4.38 14.81
CA ASN A 73 14.44 -4.91 13.88
C ASN A 73 15.18 -3.78 13.16
N ARG A 74 14.46 -2.75 12.71
CA ARG A 74 15.07 -1.56 12.09
C ARG A 74 15.98 -0.79 13.04
N LEU A 75 15.69 -0.80 14.35
CA LEU A 75 16.50 -0.16 15.39
C LEU A 75 17.66 -1.05 15.89
N GLY A 76 17.83 -2.27 15.37
CA GLY A 76 18.86 -3.20 15.83
C GLY A 76 18.57 -3.84 17.19
N LEU A 77 17.35 -3.69 17.72
CA LEU A 77 16.93 -4.26 19.00
C LEU A 77 16.53 -5.74 18.89
N THR A 78 16.34 -6.24 17.66
CA THR A 78 16.08 -7.66 17.38
C THR A 78 16.61 -8.03 16.00
N THR A 79 17.06 -9.27 15.84
CA THR A 79 17.47 -9.84 14.54
C THR A 79 16.31 -10.50 13.79
N GLN A 80 15.15 -10.63 14.45
CA GLN A 80 13.98 -11.27 13.87
C GLN A 80 13.43 -10.44 12.71
N VAL A 81 13.23 -11.06 11.54
CA VAL A 81 12.60 -10.44 10.37
C VAL A 81 11.12 -10.85 10.34
N PRO A 82 10.19 -10.00 10.83
CA PRO A 82 8.80 -10.38 10.95
C PRO A 82 8.08 -10.33 9.60
N ARG A 83 7.31 -11.37 9.27
CA ARG A 83 6.38 -11.37 8.14
C ARG A 83 5.21 -10.38 8.33
N THR A 84 4.88 -10.07 9.58
CA THR A 84 3.78 -9.14 9.92
C THR A 84 4.36 -7.79 10.33
N VAL A 85 4.01 -6.75 9.58
CA VAL A 85 4.34 -5.35 9.88
C VAL A 85 3.14 -4.72 10.59
N THR A 86 3.35 -4.24 11.80
CA THR A 86 2.33 -3.51 12.55
C THR A 86 2.49 -2.02 12.30
N VAL A 87 1.40 -1.33 12.04
CA VAL A 87 1.35 0.10 11.77
C VAL A 87 0.35 0.75 12.72
N ALA A 88 0.81 1.76 13.47
CA ALA A 88 -0.07 2.62 14.25
C ALA A 88 -0.62 3.72 13.35
N VAL A 89 -1.94 3.88 13.29
CA VAL A 89 -2.60 4.95 12.52
C VAL A 89 -3.72 5.60 13.34
N GLU A 90 -4.11 6.79 12.93
CA GLU A 90 -5.38 7.40 13.33
C GLU A 90 -6.53 6.69 12.58
N GLY A 91 -7.12 5.67 13.21
CA GLY A 91 -8.19 4.87 12.63
C GLY A 91 -8.39 3.49 13.26
N GLY A 92 -9.28 2.70 12.65
CA GLY A 92 -9.66 1.37 13.13
C GLY A 92 -8.62 0.29 12.85
N ARG A 93 -8.75 -0.83 13.58
CA ARG A 93 -7.94 -2.02 13.36
C ARG A 93 -8.27 -2.66 12.02
N GLN A 94 -7.25 -2.91 11.21
CA GLN A 94 -7.38 -3.60 9.93
C GLN A 94 -6.25 -4.62 9.78
N GLN A 95 -6.47 -5.66 8.99
CA GLN A 95 -5.45 -6.61 8.62
C GLN A 95 -5.53 -6.87 7.12
N LYS A 96 -4.40 -6.73 6.43
CA LYS A 96 -4.28 -6.97 4.99
C LYS A 96 -3.13 -7.95 4.75
N ASP A 97 -3.42 -9.03 4.05
CA ASP A 97 -2.41 -9.99 3.61
C ASP A 97 -2.09 -9.72 2.14
N PHE A 98 -0.81 -9.41 1.86
CA PHE A 98 -0.31 -9.16 0.51
C PHE A 98 0.47 -10.36 -0.05
N GLY A 99 0.38 -11.52 0.58
CA GLY A 99 1.07 -12.75 0.17
C GLY A 99 2.52 -12.80 0.65
N THR A 100 3.32 -11.77 0.41
CA THR A 100 4.70 -11.68 0.94
C THR A 100 4.71 -11.23 2.40
N ILE A 101 3.99 -10.15 2.67
CA ILE A 101 3.88 -9.55 4.01
C ILE A 101 2.43 -9.39 4.43
N ARG A 102 2.23 -9.33 5.74
CA ARG A 102 0.95 -9.00 6.35
C ARG A 102 1.06 -7.65 7.03
N ILE A 103 0.14 -6.75 6.74
CA ILE A 103 0.10 -5.44 7.40
C ILE A 103 -1.07 -5.43 8.38
N LYS A 104 -0.77 -5.21 9.65
CA LYS A 104 -1.76 -5.04 10.72
C LYS A 104 -1.78 -3.59 11.14
N THR A 105 -2.96 -2.99 11.14
CA THR A 105 -3.18 -1.62 11.59
C THR A 105 -3.71 -1.63 13.01
N VAL A 106 -3.14 -0.80 13.88
CA VAL A 106 -3.60 -0.57 15.25
C VAL A 106 -3.88 0.92 15.47
N PRO A 107 -4.88 1.27 16.29
CA PRO A 107 -5.10 2.66 16.68
C PRO A 107 -3.88 3.17 17.47
N TRP A 108 -3.55 4.45 17.30
CA TRP A 108 -2.48 5.10 18.06
C TRP A 108 -2.84 5.21 19.55
N CYS A 109 -4.09 5.54 19.87
CA CYS A 109 -4.54 5.55 21.25
C CYS A 109 -4.77 4.11 21.75
N PHE A 110 -4.00 3.75 22.78
CA PHE A 110 -4.25 2.61 23.66
C PHE A 110 -5.16 3.05 24.81
#